data_AF-A0A9Q4ZI77-F1
#
_entry.id   AF-A0A9Q4ZI77-F1
#
_cell.length_a   1.000
_cell.length_b   1.000
_cell.length_c   1.000
_cell.angle_alpha   90.00
_cell.angle_beta   90.00
_cell.angle_gamma   90.00
#
_symmetry.space_group_name_H-M   'P 1'
#
loop_
_entity.id
_entity.type
_entity.pdbx_description
1 polymer ?
#
loop_
_entity_poly.entity_id
_entity_poly.type
_entity_poly.pdbx_seq_one_letter_code
_entity_poly.pdbx_strand_id
1 'polypeptide(L)'
;MPTAAYLSSLYRDEVDALAIATCRPTSVVRRGTGFLLCVEFEFDRFLLATNSPLGTLESSPRRTEPPRWVVQFFARDDGNERFLVEAANEWLIDAFDEALIRVCRQGHWVRADLKYGHLTAPREAATA
;
A
#
# COMPACT_ATOMS: atom_id res chain seq x y z
N MET A 1 -21.77 10.25 7.12
CA MET A 1 -20.33 9.97 7.32
C MET A 1 -20.04 8.61 6.68
N PRO A 2 -19.02 8.49 5.81
CA PRO A 2 -18.65 7.21 5.21
C PRO A 2 -18.23 6.21 6.30
N THR A 3 -18.52 4.94 6.08
CA THR A 3 -18.12 3.83 6.96
C THR A 3 -17.03 3.00 6.30
N ALA A 4 -16.24 2.26 7.10
CA ALA A 4 -15.26 1.32 6.56
C ALA A 4 -15.92 0.31 5.61
N ALA A 5 -17.07 -0.25 5.98
CA ALA A 5 -17.81 -1.20 5.13
C ALA A 5 -18.28 -0.59 3.80
N TYR A 6 -18.77 0.66 3.81
CA TYR A 6 -19.13 1.37 2.58
C TYR A 6 -17.92 1.54 1.66
N LEU A 7 -16.79 1.99 2.22
CA LEU A 7 -15.57 2.20 1.45
C LEU A 7 -14.94 0.88 0.98
N SER A 8 -15.00 -0.19 1.76
CA SER A 8 -14.58 -1.53 1.32
C SER A 8 -15.40 -2.02 0.13
N SER A 9 -16.70 -1.68 0.09
CA SER A 9 -17.54 -1.99 -1.07
C SER A 9 -17.26 -1.07 -2.26
N LEU A 10 -16.96 0.21 -2.03
CA LEU A 10 -16.67 1.18 -3.09
C LEU A 10 -15.32 0.90 -3.77
N TYR A 11 -14.33 0.47 -2.99
CA TYR A 11 -12.97 0.16 -3.43
C TYR A 11 -12.71 -1.34 -3.49
N ARG A 12 -13.73 -2.13 -3.79
CA ARG A 12 -13.63 -3.60 -3.73
C ARG A 12 -12.54 -4.12 -4.67
N ASP A 13 -12.48 -3.60 -5.89
CA ASP A 13 -11.49 -4.03 -6.88
C ASP A 13 -10.06 -3.72 -6.41
N GLU A 14 -9.85 -2.55 -5.79
CA GLU A 14 -8.56 -2.17 -5.23
C GLU A 14 -8.17 -2.97 -3.98
N VAL A 15 -9.15 -3.29 -3.12
CA VAL A 15 -8.96 -4.19 -1.97
C VAL A 15 -8.54 -5.57 -2.44
N ASP A 16 -9.25 -6.15 -3.41
CA ASP A 16 -9.01 -7.48 -3.95
C ASP A 16 -7.65 -7.52 -4.71
N ALA A 17 -7.38 -6.53 -5.55
CA ALA A 17 -6.12 -6.44 -6.30
C ALA A 17 -4.91 -6.36 -5.38
N LEU A 18 -4.96 -5.51 -4.34
CA LEU A 18 -3.86 -5.39 -3.39
C LEU A 18 -3.72 -6.64 -2.52
N ALA A 19 -4.82 -7.31 -2.20
CA ALA A 19 -4.78 -8.56 -1.45
C ALA A 19 -4.10 -9.68 -2.25
N ILE A 20 -4.41 -9.75 -3.56
CA ILE A 20 -3.76 -10.68 -4.50
C ILE A 20 -2.27 -10.34 -4.65
N ALA A 21 -1.94 -9.07 -4.92
CA ALA A 21 -0.56 -8.64 -5.15
C ALA A 21 0.37 -8.87 -3.93
N THR A 22 -0.18 -8.71 -2.73
CA THR A 22 0.56 -8.89 -1.47
C THR A 22 0.47 -10.30 -0.91
N CYS A 23 -0.42 -11.15 -1.45
CA CYS A 23 -0.82 -12.43 -0.86
C CYS A 23 -1.24 -12.29 0.62
N ARG A 24 -1.84 -11.16 0.99
CA ARG A 24 -2.24 -10.81 2.37
C ARG A 24 -3.63 -10.17 2.37
N PRO A 25 -4.40 -10.25 3.47
CA PRO A 25 -5.66 -9.52 3.55
C PRO A 25 -5.47 -8.00 3.47
N THR A 26 -6.27 -7.34 2.63
CA THR A 26 -6.38 -5.88 2.58
C THR A 26 -7.63 -5.44 3.33
N SER A 27 -7.51 -4.39 4.15
CA SER A 27 -8.63 -3.85 4.92
C SER A 27 -8.75 -2.34 4.75
N VAL A 28 -9.97 -1.80 4.88
CA VAL A 28 -10.17 -0.36 5.02
C VAL A 28 -10.12 -0.04 6.50
N VAL A 29 -9.14 0.77 6.91
CA VAL A 29 -8.95 1.17 8.31
C VAL A 29 -9.22 2.66 8.48
N ARG A 30 -9.76 3.04 9.64
CA ARG A 30 -9.90 4.44 10.02
C ARG A 30 -8.62 4.88 10.73
N ARG A 31 -7.97 5.95 10.26
CA ARG A 31 -6.87 6.62 10.96
C ARG A 31 -7.04 8.13 10.89
N GLY A 32 -6.80 8.79 12.03
CA GLY A 32 -7.03 10.23 12.16
C GLY A 32 -8.45 10.61 11.74
N THR A 33 -8.54 11.49 10.74
CA THR A 33 -9.80 12.06 10.24
C THR A 33 -10.42 11.27 9.08
N GLY A 34 -9.76 10.24 8.55
CA GLY A 34 -10.22 9.54 7.34
C GLY A 34 -9.97 8.04 7.33
N PHE A 35 -10.06 7.47 6.13
CA PHE A 35 -9.93 6.04 5.88
C PHE A 35 -8.82 5.79 4.87
N LEU A 36 -8.17 4.63 4.99
CA LEU A 36 -7.06 4.21 4.14
C LEU A 36 -7.21 2.71 3.84
N LEU A 37 -6.65 2.24 2.73
CA LEU A 37 -6.38 0.82 2.57
C LEU A 37 -5.16 0.47 3.41
N CYS A 38 -5.19 -0.68 4.08
CA CYS A 38 -4.12 -1.18 4.92
C CYS A 38 -3.85 -2.66 4.63
N VAL A 39 -2.57 -2.99 4.51
CA VAL A 39 -2.06 -4.36 4.48
C VAL A 39 -1.04 -4.52 5.59
N GLU A 40 -1.25 -5.51 6.44
CA GLU A 40 -0.32 -5.87 7.51
C GLU A 40 0.61 -7.00 7.03
N PHE A 41 1.91 -6.80 7.19
CA PHE A 41 2.96 -7.77 6.87
C PHE A 41 3.54 -8.39 8.15
N GLU A 42 4.56 -9.25 8.00
CA GLU A 42 5.31 -9.76 9.15
C GLU A 42 6.27 -8.67 9.68
N PHE A 43 6.89 -8.93 10.83
CA PHE A 43 7.91 -8.06 11.44
C PHE A 43 7.47 -6.60 11.63
N ASP A 44 6.22 -6.42 12.09
CA ASP A 44 5.65 -5.12 12.44
C ASP A 44 5.66 -4.11 11.28
N ARG A 45 5.53 -4.60 10.05
CA ARG A 45 5.45 -3.77 8.85
C ARG A 45 4.04 -3.71 8.32
N PHE A 46 3.71 -2.57 7.74
CA PHE A 46 2.43 -2.38 7.12
C PHE A 46 2.54 -1.36 5.99
N LEU A 47 1.56 -1.44 5.09
CA LEU A 47 1.37 -0.51 4.00
C LEU A 47 0.07 0.25 4.20
N LEU A 48 0.08 1.52 3.85
CA LEU A 48 -1.11 2.35 3.73
C LEU A 48 -1.24 2.85 2.28
N ALA A 49 -2.46 2.82 1.74
CA ALA A 49 -2.74 3.39 0.42
C ALA A 49 -3.93 4.36 0.46
N THR A 50 -3.79 5.47 -0.26
CA THR A 50 -4.75 6.58 -0.33
C THR A 50 -4.84 7.10 -1.75
N ASN A 51 -5.91 7.82 -2.07
CA ASN A 51 -6.13 8.34 -3.43
C ASN A 51 -6.71 9.76 -3.47
N SER A 52 -6.70 10.44 -2.32
CA SER A 52 -7.07 11.84 -2.17
C SER A 52 -5.85 12.66 -1.75
N PRO A 53 -5.72 13.93 -2.20
CA PRO A 53 -4.68 14.85 -1.74
C PRO A 53 -4.65 15.06 -0.22
N LEU A 54 -5.75 14.74 0.47
CA LEU A 54 -5.87 14.81 1.92
C LEU A 54 -5.20 13.63 2.66
N GLY A 55 -4.56 12.70 1.93
CA GLY A 55 -3.96 11.50 2.53
C GLY A 55 -5.01 10.52 3.07
N THR A 56 -6.14 10.41 2.38
CA THR A 56 -7.26 9.51 2.75
C THR A 56 -7.90 8.92 1.50
N LEU A 57 -8.82 7.98 1.66
CA LEU A 57 -9.67 7.49 0.58
C LEU A 57 -10.76 8.50 0.27
N GLU A 58 -10.87 8.85 -1.01
CA GLU A 58 -11.98 9.63 -1.54
C GLU A 58 -13.29 8.87 -1.31
N SER A 59 -14.31 9.55 -0.79
CA SER A 59 -15.61 8.93 -0.48
C SER A 59 -16.70 9.29 -1.50
N SER A 60 -16.44 10.28 -2.35
CA SER A 60 -17.32 10.69 -3.43
C SER A 60 -17.32 9.66 -4.57
N PRO A 61 -18.49 9.11 -4.95
CA PRO A 61 -18.61 8.23 -6.11
C PRO A 61 -18.43 9.00 -7.43
N ARG A 62 -18.53 10.33 -7.41
CA ARG A 62 -18.27 11.19 -8.58
C ARG A 62 -16.80 11.61 -8.55
N ARG A 63 -15.92 10.71 -9.01
CA ARG A 63 -14.52 11.06 -9.29
C ARG A 63 -14.49 11.95 -10.54
N THR A 64 -14.13 13.22 -10.37
CA THR A 64 -13.95 14.18 -11.47
C THR A 64 -12.59 14.05 -12.16
N GLU A 65 -11.62 13.43 -11.50
CA GLU A 65 -10.27 13.21 -12.01
C GLU A 65 -9.87 11.75 -11.74
N PRO A 66 -8.99 11.16 -12.58
CA PRO A 66 -8.43 9.84 -12.27
C PRO A 66 -7.72 9.90 -10.91
N PRO A 67 -8.01 8.95 -10.01
CA PRO A 67 -7.41 8.92 -8.68
C PRO A 67 -5.89 8.77 -8.81
N ARG A 68 -5.11 9.66 -8.18
CA ARG A 68 -3.68 9.42 -8.00
C ARG A 68 -3.47 8.66 -6.71
N TRP A 69 -3.06 7.40 -6.82
CA TRP A 69 -2.76 6.56 -5.68
C TRP A 69 -1.41 6.92 -5.08
N VAL A 70 -1.37 6.99 -3.76
CA VAL A 70 -0.16 7.13 -2.95
C VAL A 70 -0.07 5.93 -2.04
N VAL A 71 1.05 5.21 -2.12
CA VAL A 71 1.35 4.02 -1.33
C VAL A 71 2.55 4.30 -0.44
N GLN A 72 2.39 4.05 0.85
CA GLN A 72 3.40 4.30 1.87
C GLN A 72 3.67 3.03 2.68
N PHE A 73 4.95 2.73 2.91
CA PHE A 73 5.38 1.65 3.79
C PHE A 73 5.87 2.18 5.13
N PHE A 74 5.54 1.44 6.17
CA PHE A 74 5.91 1.73 7.54
C PHE A 74 6.44 0.49 8.24
N ALA A 75 7.26 0.70 9.26
CA ALA A 75 7.58 -0.28 10.29
C ALA A 75 7.09 0.25 11.64
N ARG A 76 6.79 -0.64 12.59
CA ARG A 76 6.58 -0.27 13.99
C ARG A 76 7.82 -0.64 14.78
N ASP A 77 8.34 0.32 15.54
CA ASP A 77 9.50 0.15 16.40
C ASP A 77 9.14 0.69 17.79
N ASP A 78 9.13 -0.19 18.80
CA ASP A 78 8.69 0.12 20.17
C ASP A 78 7.34 0.88 20.24
N GLY A 79 6.40 0.47 19.38
CA GLY A 79 5.06 1.07 19.29
C GLY A 79 4.97 2.37 18.49
N ASN A 80 6.09 2.89 17.97
CA ASN A 80 6.12 4.07 17.10
C ASN A 80 6.14 3.66 15.63
N GLU A 81 5.32 4.32 14.82
CA GLU A 81 5.30 4.10 13.37
C GLU A 81 6.43 4.90 12.71
N ARG A 82 7.35 4.18 12.06
CA ARG A 82 8.47 4.74 11.30
C ARG A 82 8.19 4.61 9.80
N PHE A 83 8.11 5.75 9.13
CA PHE A 83 8.03 5.82 7.68
C PHE A 83 9.28 5.17 7.02
N LEU A 84 9.05 4.40 5.97
CA LEU A 84 10.10 3.77 5.18
C LEU A 84 10.21 4.45 3.81
N VAL A 85 9.16 4.33 3.00
CA VAL A 85 9.13 4.82 1.62
C VAL A 85 7.71 5.18 1.20
N GLU A 86 7.63 5.98 0.14
CA GLU A 86 6.39 6.32 -0.56
C GLU A 86 6.61 6.22 -2.07
N ALA A 87 5.57 5.85 -2.81
CA ALA A 87 5.47 6.08 -4.25
C ALA A 87 4.03 6.47 -4.62
N ALA A 88 3.88 7.15 -5.77
CA ALA A 88 2.60 7.62 -6.24
C ALA A 88 2.44 7.42 -7.74
N ASN A 89 1.30 6.85 -8.16
CA ASN A 89 1.01 6.51 -9.55
C ASN A 89 -0.50 6.67 -9.82
N GLU A 90 -0.91 6.65 -11.08
CA GLU A 90 -2.32 6.66 -11.49
C GLU A 90 -3.03 5.36 -11.09
N TRP A 91 -2.30 4.24 -11.04
CA TRP A 91 -2.84 2.94 -10.66
C TRP A 91 -2.30 2.49 -9.29
N LEU A 92 -3.17 1.89 -8.48
CA LEU A 92 -2.80 1.40 -7.14
C LEU A 92 -1.65 0.38 -7.21
N ILE A 93 -1.75 -0.60 -8.11
CA ILE A 93 -0.74 -1.66 -8.21
C ILE A 93 0.59 -1.11 -8.70
N ASP A 94 0.59 -0.19 -9.65
CA ASP A 94 1.83 0.45 -10.11
C ASP A 94 2.49 1.28 -9.00
N ALA A 95 1.69 2.01 -8.21
CA ALA A 95 2.19 2.73 -7.02
C ALA A 95 2.77 1.76 -5.97
N PHE A 96 2.13 0.60 -5.78
CA PHE A 96 2.62 -0.46 -4.90
C PHE A 96 3.95 -1.04 -5.38
N ASP A 97 4.05 -1.42 -6.65
CA ASP A 97 5.27 -1.98 -7.24
C ASP A 97 6.44 -0.99 -7.14
N GLU A 98 6.20 0.28 -7.44
CA GLU A 98 7.22 1.33 -7.25
C GLU A 98 7.66 1.47 -5.79
N ALA A 99 6.72 1.48 -4.85
CA ALA A 99 7.04 1.57 -3.42
C ALA A 99 7.81 0.33 -2.95
N LEU A 100 7.46 -0.85 -3.45
CA LEU A 100 8.15 -2.10 -3.16
C LEU A 100 9.59 -2.11 -3.72
N ILE A 101 9.80 -1.59 -4.93
CA ILE A 101 11.15 -1.43 -5.49
C ILE A 101 11.99 -0.51 -4.58
N ARG A 102 11.42 0.60 -4.10
CA ARG A 102 12.12 1.54 -3.21
C ARG A 102 12.48 0.90 -1.87
N VAL A 103 11.56 0.20 -1.22
CA VAL A 103 11.82 -0.43 0.09
C VAL A 103 12.88 -1.53 -0.01
N CYS A 104 12.90 -2.28 -1.13
CA CYS A 104 13.95 -3.27 -1.42
C CYS A 104 15.31 -2.60 -1.64
N ARG A 105 15.38 -1.54 -2.45
CA ARG A 105 16.63 -0.82 -2.76
C ARG A 105 17.25 -0.14 -1.55
N GLN A 106 16.43 0.35 -0.61
CA GLN A 106 16.91 1.00 0.61
C GLN A 106 17.31 0.00 1.71
N GLY A 107 17.28 -1.31 1.42
CA GLY A 107 17.60 -2.36 2.40
C GLY A 107 16.60 -2.40 3.56
N HIS A 108 15.44 -1.79 3.40
CA HIS A 108 14.42 -1.76 4.42
C HIS A 108 13.61 -3.05 4.43
N TRP A 109 13.63 -3.90 3.41
CA TRP A 109 12.82 -5.12 3.34
C TRP A 109 13.44 -6.33 4.05
N VAL A 110 12.65 -7.13 4.78
CA VAL A 110 13.13 -8.34 5.47
C VAL A 110 12.86 -9.57 4.60
N ARG A 111 13.87 -10.43 4.40
CA ARG A 111 13.78 -11.61 3.51
C ARG A 111 12.64 -12.57 3.84
N ALA A 112 12.17 -12.62 5.08
CA ALA A 112 11.06 -13.47 5.49
C ALA A 112 9.69 -12.97 4.98
N ASP A 113 9.58 -11.71 4.56
CA ASP A 113 8.41 -11.19 3.83
C ASP A 113 8.34 -11.72 2.37
N LEU A 114 9.41 -12.34 1.85
CA LEU A 114 9.49 -12.97 0.51
C LEU A 114 9.07 -14.45 0.50
N LYS A 115 8.40 -14.95 1.55
CA LYS A 115 8.05 -16.38 1.70
C LYS A 115 7.36 -16.99 0.46
N TYR A 116 6.70 -16.17 -0.35
CA TYR A 116 6.24 -16.54 -1.68
C TYR A 116 7.07 -15.74 -2.70
N GLY A 117 8.03 -16.40 -3.34
CA GLY A 117 8.97 -15.84 -4.32
C GLY A 117 8.35 -15.29 -5.62
N HIS A 118 7.12 -14.76 -5.57
CA HIS A 118 6.46 -14.04 -6.65
C HIS A 118 6.84 -12.55 -6.72
N LEU A 119 7.28 -11.96 -5.60
CA LEU A 119 7.90 -10.64 -5.59
C LEU A 119 9.39 -10.80 -5.93
N THR A 120 9.66 -11.12 -7.20
CA THR A 120 11.03 -11.25 -7.68
C THR A 120 11.70 -9.90 -7.48
N ALA A 121 12.81 -9.86 -6.74
CA ALA A 121 13.65 -8.66 -6.66
C ALA A 121 13.88 -8.13 -8.09
N PRO A 122 13.88 -6.80 -8.30
CA PRO A 122 14.20 -6.26 -9.61
C PRO A 122 15.52 -6.88 -10.03
N ARG A 123 15.49 -7.63 -11.14
CA ARG A 123 16.67 -8.30 -11.70
C ARG A 123 17.75 -7.24 -11.81
N GLU A 124 18.79 -7.35 -10.97
CA GLU A 124 20.02 -6.60 -11.20
C GLU A 124 20.43 -6.93 -12.63
N ALA A 125 20.41 -5.91 -13.48
CA ALA A 125 20.94 -6.02 -14.81
C ALA A 125 22.43 -6.33 -14.63
N ALA A 126 22.76 -7.62 -14.74
CA ALA A 126 24.14 -8.08 -14.86
C ALA A 126 24.74 -7.37 -16.08
N THR A 127 25.53 -6.34 -15.82
CA THR A 127 26.46 -5.80 -16.81
C THR A 127 27.59 -6.80 -16.93
N ALA A 128 27.58 -7.51 -18.07
CA ALA A 128 28.73 -8.22 -18.61
C ALA A 128 29.84 -7.24 -19.03
#